data_AF-A0A8J6RKK4-F1
#
_entry.id   AF-A0A8J6RKK4-F1
#
_cell.length_a   1.000
_cell.length_b   1.000
_cell.length_c   1.000
_cell.angle_alpha   90.00
_cell.angle_beta   90.00
_cell.angle_gamma   90.00
#
_symmetry.space_group_name_H-M   'P 1'
#
loop_
_entity.id
_entity.type
_entity.pdbx_description
1 polymer ?
#
loop_
_entity_poly.entity_id
_entity_poly.type
_entity_poly.pdbx_seq_one_letter_code
_entity_poly.pdbx_strand_id
1 'polypeptide(L)' 'MSIQDRAEATGKNIQGKAQEAAGKVTGNTSDEAKGKSKQGESSVQHAKEDVKDQVKKVID' A
#
# COMPACT_ATOMS: atom_id res chain seq x y z
N MET A 1 13.29 11.11 -3.31
CA MET A 1 12.80 10.89 -1.93
C MET A 1 13.94 11.12 -0.96
N SER A 2 13.70 11.93 0.07
CA SER A 2 14.69 12.26 1.10
C SER A 2 14.80 11.14 2.13
N ILE A 3 15.87 11.15 2.95
CA ILE A 3 16.08 10.17 4.03
C ILE A 3 14.92 10.20 5.04
N GLN A 4 14.34 11.38 5.26
CA GLN A 4 13.15 11.57 6.10
C GLN A 4 11.94 10.81 5.55
N ASP A 5 11.65 10.88 4.25
CA ASP A 5 10.56 10.11 3.62
C ASP A 5 10.77 8.61 3.81
N ARG A 6 12.02 8.14 3.74
CA ARG A 6 12.36 6.72 3.89
C ARG A 6 12.19 6.25 5.34
N ALA A 7 12.53 7.10 6.31
CA ALA A 7 12.31 6.83 7.74
C ALA A 7 10.82 6.80 8.08
N GLU A 8 10.03 7.76 7.57
CA GLU A 8 8.58 7.78 7.72
C GLU A 8 7.90 6.55 7.10
N ALA A 9 8.32 6.16 5.89
CA ALA A 9 7.81 4.98 5.22
C ALA A 9 8.14 3.70 6.01
N THR A 10 9.31 3.64 6.64
CA THR A 10 9.72 2.51 7.49
C THR A 10 8.90 2.48 8.78
N GLY A 11 8.68 3.63 9.42
CA GLY A 11 7.84 3.74 10.62
C GLY A 11 6.39 3.31 10.37
N LYS A 12 5.79 3.80 9.26
CA LYS A 12 4.44 3.41 8.82
C LYS A 12 4.33 1.90 8.54
N ASN A 13 5.36 1.28 7.96
CA ASN A 13 5.39 -0.17 7.75
C ASN A 13 5.42 -0.96 9.07
N ILE A 14 6.23 -0.54 10.03
CA ILE A 14 6.31 -1.21 11.34
C ILE A 14 4.98 -1.07 12.10
N GLN A 15 4.38 0.12 12.09
CA GLN A 15 3.07 0.37 12.69
C GLN A 15 1.97 -0.48 12.04
N GLY A 16 1.96 -0.58 10.71
CA GLY A 16 1.03 -1.43 9.96
C GLY A 16 1.16 -2.90 10.34
N LYS A 17 2.39 -3.43 10.42
CA LYS A 17 2.64 -4.81 10.87
C LYS A 17 2.22 -5.05 12.31
N ALA A 18 2.43 -4.08 13.19
CA ALA A 18 1.97 -4.16 14.57
C ALA A 18 0.43 -4.18 14.66
N GLN A 19 -0.25 -3.37 13.86
CA GLN A 19 -1.72 -3.40 13.75
C GLN A 19 -2.24 -4.70 13.13
N GLU A 20 -1.57 -5.27 12.13
CA GLU A 20 -1.94 -6.58 11.57
C GLU A 20 -1.75 -7.69 12.60
N ALA A 21 -0.63 -7.69 13.33
CA ALA A 21 -0.38 -8.66 14.39
C ALA A 21 -1.42 -8.53 15.52
N ALA A 22 -1.71 -7.30 15.95
CA ALA A 22 -2.74 -7.03 16.93
C ALA A 22 -4.13 -7.44 16.42
N GLY A 23 -4.47 -7.16 15.15
CA GLY A 23 -5.73 -7.55 14.52
C GLY A 23 -5.91 -9.07 14.44
N LYS A 24 -4.84 -9.81 14.10
CA LYS A 24 -4.82 -11.28 14.11
C LYS A 24 -4.96 -11.86 15.51
N VAL A 25 -4.27 -11.28 16.50
CA VAL A 25 -4.31 -11.72 17.90
C VAL A 25 -5.66 -11.40 18.56
N THR A 26 -6.25 -10.26 18.25
CA THR A 26 -7.56 -9.81 18.79
C THR A 26 -8.75 -10.37 18.00
N GLY A 27 -8.53 -11.02 16.86
CA GLY A 27 -9.58 -11.57 16.01
C GLY A 27 -10.40 -10.52 15.25
N ASN A 28 -9.87 -9.31 15.07
CA ASN A 28 -10.55 -8.22 14.35
C ASN A 28 -10.37 -8.36 12.83
N THR A 29 -11.15 -9.27 12.23
CA THR A 29 -11.21 -9.56 10.79
C THR A 29 -11.44 -8.30 9.93
N SER A 30 -12.07 -7.27 10.51
CA SER A 30 -12.35 -5.99 9.86
C SER A 30 -11.08 -5.21 9.47
N ASP A 31 -10.03 -5.23 10.31
CA ASP A 31 -8.79 -4.50 10.02
C ASP A 31 -7.92 -5.26 9.00
N GLU A 32 -7.89 -6.59 9.05
CA GLU A 32 -7.23 -7.41 8.02
C GLU A 32 -7.91 -7.25 6.66
N ALA A 33 -9.26 -7.23 6.63
CA ALA A 33 -10.03 -7.02 5.41
C ALA A 33 -9.81 -5.62 4.82
N LYS A 34 -9.81 -4.57 5.66
CA LYS A 34 -9.48 -3.20 5.22
C LYS A 34 -8.04 -3.09 4.68
N GLY A 35 -7.09 -3.76 5.33
CA GLY A 35 -5.70 -3.81 4.88
C GLY A 35 -5.55 -4.45 3.50
N LYS A 36 -6.14 -5.63 3.31
CA LYS A 36 -6.15 -6.33 2.01
C LYS A 36 -6.89 -5.55 0.93
N SER A 37 -8.02 -4.92 1.26
CA SER A 37 -8.78 -4.09 0.31
C SER A 37 -7.95 -2.89 -0.18
N LYS A 38 -7.28 -2.17 0.73
CA LYS A 38 -6.39 -1.05 0.37
C LYS A 38 -5.20 -1.48 -0.49
N GLN A 39 -4.64 -2.66 -0.22
CA GLN A 39 -3.58 -3.22 -1.08
C GLN A 39 -4.11 -3.52 -2.48
N GLY A 40 -5.28 -4.16 -2.59
CA GLY A 40 -5.92 -4.43 -3.87
C GLY A 40 -6.24 -3.17 -4.67
N GLU A 41 -6.80 -2.14 -4.01
CA GLU A 41 -7.05 -0.83 -4.65
C GLU A 41 -5.76 -0.17 -5.13
N SER A 42 -4.68 -0.22 -4.34
CA SER A 42 -3.38 0.31 -4.76
C SER A 42 -2.81 -0.42 -5.96
N SER A 43 -2.90 -1.75 -6.01
CA SER A 43 -2.45 -2.53 -7.17
C SER A 43 -3.24 -2.18 -8.44
N VAL A 44 -4.56 -1.97 -8.31
CA VAL A 44 -5.40 -1.56 -9.45
C VAL A 44 -5.05 -0.15 -9.92
N GLN A 45 -4.80 0.79 -9.01
CA GLN A 45 -4.39 2.14 -9.39
C GLN A 45 -3.02 2.14 -10.06
N HIS A 46 -2.04 1.42 -9.52
CA HIS A 46 -0.73 1.27 -10.15
C HIS A 46 -0.82 0.66 -11.55
N ALA A 47 -1.60 -0.41 -11.72
CA ALA A 47 -1.81 -1.01 -13.04
C ALA A 47 -2.44 -0.03 -14.04
N LYS A 48 -3.40 0.79 -13.60
CA LYS A 48 -3.99 1.84 -14.45
C LYS A 48 -2.98 2.93 -14.81
N GLU A 49 -2.11 3.30 -13.87
CA GLU A 49 -1.09 4.32 -14.08
C GLU A 49 0.01 3.82 -15.02
N ASP A 50 0.49 2.58 -14.85
CA ASP A 50 1.44 1.93 -15.76
C ASP A 50 0.92 1.88 -17.21
N VAL A 51 -0.37 1.55 -17.39
CA VAL A 51 -1.00 1.56 -18.72
C VAL A 51 -1.03 2.97 -19.31
N LYS A 52 -1.36 4.00 -18.53
CA LYS A 52 -1.31 5.40 -18.98
C LYS A 52 0.11 5.82 -19.37
N ASP A 53 1.11 5.46 -18.57
CA ASP A 53 2.51 5.77 -18.82
C ASP A 53 3.02 5.12 -20.11
N GLN A 54 2.64 3.86 -20.36
CA GLN A 54 2.97 3.19 -21.61
C GLN A 54 2.32 3.84 -22.83
N VAL A 55 1.02 4.17 -22.75
CA VAL A 55 0.33 4.87 -23.85
C VAL A 55 0.99 6.22 -24.12
N LYS A 56 1.37 6.95 -23.08
CA LYS A 56 2.05 8.24 -23.22
C LYS A 56 3.42 8.10 -23.91
N LYS A 57 4.21 7.08 -23.58
CA LYS A 57 5.49 6.77 -24.23
C LYS A 57 5.38 6.37 -25.70
N VAL A 58 4.23 5.85 -26.13
CA VAL A 58 4.00 5.46 -27.54
C VAL A 58 3.54 6.65 -28.39
N ILE A 59 2.92 7.64 -27.76
CA ILE A 59 2.40 8.85 -28.42
C ILE A 59 3.46 9.96 -28.50
N ASP A 60 4.40 10.01 -27.56
CA ASP A 60 5.59 10.90 -27.57
C ASP A 60 6.65 10.40 -28.58
#